data_AF-A0AB39YU78-F1
#
_entry.id   AF-A0AB39YU78-F1
#
_cell.length_a   1.000
_cell.length_b   1.000
_cell.length_c   1.000
_cell.angle_alpha   90.00
_cell.angle_beta   90.00
_cell.angle_gamma   90.00
#
_symmetry.space_group_name_H-M   'P 1'
#
loop_
_entity.id
_entity.type
_entity.pdbx_description
1 polymer ?
#
loop_
_entity_poly.entity_id
_entity_poly.type
_entity_poly.pdbx_seq_one_letter_code
_entity_poly.pdbx_strand_id
1 'polypeptide(L)'
;MANSPDSSNSTPSADAPKRGLFQRKPKEAKAKKPGQLKQIAEVFKMTRRNDPQVVWIMVLAFLAVVAVAFLIGFLLENWVTGLIIGIPLGLLAAVFILSRRAEKAAFAQIENQPGASGAALGTLRRGWVTQDQPVAVNPRTQDAVFMAIGRPGVVLVSEGPTHRVKPLVDAERKRLARILPNVTIHVLESGRGEGQVPLNKLAKTMGKLNKELTKIEVNAVSKRINSLGNRLPIPKGIDPYKARPDRKAARGR
;
A
#
# COMPACT_ATOMS: atom_id res chain seq x y z
N MET A 1 68.17 2.87 31.12
CA MET A 1 69.01 2.92 29.90
C MET A 1 68.95 1.56 29.21
N ALA A 2 68.93 1.59 27.88
CA ALA A 2 69.13 0.50 26.91
C ALA A 2 67.87 -0.21 26.34
N ASN A 3 67.90 -0.29 25.00
CA ASN A 3 66.83 -0.52 24.01
C ASN A 3 66.61 -2.01 23.64
N SER A 4 65.56 -2.22 22.83
CA SER A 4 65.04 -3.41 22.13
C SER A 4 66.01 -4.42 21.51
N PRO A 5 65.48 -5.55 20.99
CA PRO A 5 65.33 -5.65 19.53
C PRO A 5 64.01 -6.24 19.01
N ASP A 6 63.81 -6.05 17.71
CA ASP A 6 62.68 -6.34 16.83
C ASP A 6 62.22 -7.80 16.74
N SER A 7 60.93 -8.00 16.47
CA SER A 7 60.49 -8.86 15.34
C SER A 7 59.04 -8.55 14.92
N SER A 8 58.86 -8.63 13.61
CA SER A 8 57.78 -8.16 12.76
C SER A 8 56.50 -9.01 12.80
N ASN A 9 55.31 -8.40 12.66
CA ASN A 9 54.58 -8.31 11.37
C ASN A 9 53.10 -7.90 11.52
N SER A 10 52.63 -7.24 10.45
CA SER A 10 51.24 -7.02 10.01
C SER A 10 50.57 -5.69 10.38
N THR A 11 50.86 -4.71 9.52
CA THR A 11 50.09 -3.49 9.21
C THR A 11 48.66 -3.83 8.78
N PRO A 12 47.65 -3.05 9.22
CA PRO A 12 46.47 -2.76 8.41
C PRO A 12 46.54 -1.33 7.89
N SER A 13 46.35 -1.23 6.58
CA SER A 13 46.45 -0.07 5.71
C SER A 13 45.86 1.22 6.29
N ALA A 14 46.67 2.27 6.22
CA ALA A 14 46.25 3.65 6.29
C ALA A 14 45.50 4.01 5.00
N ASP A 15 44.18 4.21 5.09
CA ASP A 15 43.43 5.17 4.25
C ASP A 15 41.96 5.31 4.70
N ALA A 16 41.77 5.75 5.95
CA ALA A 16 40.50 6.29 6.40
C ALA A 16 40.72 7.72 6.89
N PRO A 17 40.23 8.76 6.18
CA PRO A 17 40.45 10.13 6.61
C PRO A 17 39.73 10.39 7.94
N LYS A 18 40.49 10.90 8.92
CA LYS A 18 40.02 11.22 10.27
C LYS A 18 38.88 12.24 10.21
N ARG A 19 37.69 11.86 10.67
CA ARG A 19 36.50 12.71 10.77
C ARG A 19 36.73 13.83 11.78
N GLY A 20 36.77 15.08 11.33
CA GLY A 20 36.78 16.26 12.20
C GLY A 20 35.41 16.53 12.82
N LEU A 21 35.38 16.91 14.10
CA LEU A 21 34.17 17.17 14.90
C LEU A 21 33.26 18.30 14.36
N PHE A 22 33.67 19.01 13.30
CA PHE A 22 32.93 20.11 12.67
C PHE A 22 32.52 19.86 11.21
N GLN A 23 32.61 18.63 10.71
CA GLN A 23 32.03 18.31 9.40
C GLN A 23 30.51 18.21 9.48
N ARG A 24 29.84 19.28 9.01
CA ARG A 24 28.40 19.30 8.72
C ARG A 24 28.11 18.13 7.77
N LYS A 25 27.20 17.22 8.15
CA LYS A 25 26.77 16.10 7.29
C LYS A 25 26.54 16.62 5.87
N PRO A 26 27.15 16.03 4.82
CA PRO A 26 26.77 16.37 3.46
C PRO A 26 25.27 16.14 3.36
N LYS A 27 24.54 17.22 3.07
CA LYS A 27 23.11 17.19 2.88
C LYS A 27 22.87 16.19 1.75
N GLU A 28 22.35 15.02 2.08
CA GLU A 28 21.94 14.01 1.11
C GLU A 28 21.23 14.74 -0.03
N ALA A 29 21.77 14.61 -1.23
CA ALA A 29 21.22 15.26 -2.40
C ALA A 29 19.79 14.77 -2.55
N LYS A 30 18.83 15.60 -2.10
CA LYS A 30 17.40 15.33 -2.25
C LYS A 30 17.20 15.00 -3.71
N ALA A 31 16.87 13.74 -4.01
CA ALA A 31 16.61 13.28 -5.36
C ALA A 31 15.70 14.32 -6.03
N LYS A 32 16.19 14.97 -7.10
CA LYS A 32 15.43 15.99 -7.81
C LYS A 32 14.14 15.33 -8.25
N LYS A 33 13.01 15.75 -7.65
CA LYS A 33 11.68 15.27 -8.05
C LYS A 33 11.62 15.39 -9.57
N PRO A 34 11.36 14.30 -10.32
CA PRO A 34 11.29 14.38 -11.77
C PRO A 34 10.28 15.47 -12.14
N GLY A 35 10.58 16.30 -13.14
CA GLY A 35 9.66 17.35 -13.57
C GLY A 35 8.29 16.78 -13.89
N GLN A 36 7.21 17.54 -13.68
CA GLN A 36 5.83 17.06 -13.85
C GLN A 36 5.60 16.40 -15.22
N LEU A 37 6.20 16.94 -16.29
CA LEU A 37 6.16 16.34 -17.63
C LEU A 37 6.87 14.97 -17.72
N LYS A 38 7.99 14.79 -17.01
CA LYS A 38 8.71 13.50 -16.96
C LYS A 38 7.90 12.46 -16.18
N GLN A 39 7.23 12.85 -15.10
CA GLN A 39 6.32 11.97 -14.36
C GLN A 39 5.16 11.50 -15.23
N ILE A 40 4.52 12.41 -15.96
CA ILE A 40 3.43 12.07 -16.88
C ILE A 40 3.95 11.13 -18.00
N ALA A 41 5.12 11.41 -18.56
CA ALA A 41 5.72 10.57 -19.59
C ALA A 41 6.06 9.15 -19.08
N GLU A 42 6.53 9.03 -17.83
CA GLU A 42 6.81 7.75 -17.19
C GLU A 42 5.53 6.94 -16.94
N VAL A 43 4.50 7.58 -16.37
CA VAL A 43 3.18 6.96 -16.19
C VAL A 43 2.59 6.54 -17.53
N PHE A 44 2.72 7.35 -18.57
CA PHE A 44 2.27 7.00 -19.92
C PHE A 44 3.01 5.78 -20.48
N LYS A 45 4.35 5.75 -20.37
CA LYS A 45 5.16 4.60 -20.81
C LYS A 45 4.77 3.31 -20.07
N MET A 46 4.60 3.39 -18.75
CA MET A 46 4.19 2.25 -17.92
C MET A 46 2.77 1.78 -18.27
N THR A 47 1.84 2.72 -18.45
CA THR A 47 0.45 2.41 -18.79
C THR A 47 0.34 1.79 -20.17
N ARG A 48 1.03 2.32 -21.18
CA ARG A 48 1.02 1.80 -22.56
C ARG A 48 1.56 0.37 -22.64
N ARG A 49 2.55 0.01 -21.81
CA ARG A 49 3.09 -1.36 -21.75
C ARG A 49 2.06 -2.36 -21.25
N ASN A 50 1.25 -1.97 -20.26
CA ASN A 50 0.21 -2.84 -19.70
C ASN A 50 -1.09 -2.80 -20.50
N ASP A 51 -1.39 -1.68 -21.17
CA ASP A 51 -2.63 -1.46 -21.91
C ASP A 51 -2.37 -0.63 -23.19
N PRO A 52 -2.08 -1.27 -24.34
CA PRO A 52 -1.72 -0.57 -25.57
C PRO A 52 -2.91 0.18 -26.20
N GLN A 53 -4.15 -0.24 -25.91
CA GLN A 53 -5.36 0.44 -26.35
C GLN A 53 -5.53 1.83 -25.69
N VAL A 54 -4.73 2.18 -24.66
CA VAL A 54 -4.76 3.51 -24.02
C VAL A 54 -4.61 4.65 -25.01
N VAL A 55 -3.73 4.49 -26.00
CA VAL A 55 -3.42 5.54 -26.97
C VAL A 55 -4.64 5.84 -27.83
N TRP A 56 -5.29 4.79 -28.36
CA TRP A 56 -6.47 4.93 -29.21
C TRP A 56 -7.65 5.56 -28.47
N ILE A 57 -7.90 5.14 -27.23
CA ILE A 57 -9.00 5.71 -26.43
C ILE A 57 -8.72 7.17 -26.06
N MET A 58 -7.47 7.53 -25.75
CA MET A 58 -7.09 8.93 -25.48
C MET A 58 -7.29 9.83 -26.70
N VAL A 59 -6.85 9.38 -27.88
CA VAL A 59 -7.01 10.14 -29.13
C VAL A 59 -8.50 10.27 -29.47
N LEU A 60 -9.26 9.18 -29.37
CA LEU A 60 -10.71 9.20 -29.62
C LEU A 60 -11.42 10.18 -28.68
N ALA A 61 -11.10 10.16 -27.38
CA ALA A 61 -11.71 11.06 -26.41
C ALA A 61 -11.30 12.52 -26.62
N PHE A 62 -10.04 12.78 -26.97
CA PHE A 62 -9.58 14.11 -27.33
C PHE A 62 -10.37 14.65 -28.53
N LEU A 63 -10.44 13.88 -29.62
CA LEU A 63 -11.15 14.27 -30.83
C LEU A 63 -12.64 14.43 -30.58
N ALA A 64 -13.26 13.55 -29.79
CA ALA A 64 -14.68 13.65 -29.44
C ALA A 64 -14.98 14.97 -28.69
N VAL A 65 -14.17 15.32 -27.68
CA VAL A 65 -14.38 16.56 -26.91
C VAL A 65 -14.14 17.80 -27.77
N VAL A 66 -13.08 17.79 -28.59
CA VAL A 66 -12.78 18.90 -29.51
C VAL A 66 -13.87 19.06 -30.56
N ALA A 67 -14.38 17.96 -31.13
CA ALA A 67 -15.47 17.99 -32.10
C ALA A 67 -16.77 18.53 -31.50
N VAL A 68 -17.10 18.15 -30.26
CA VAL A 68 -18.27 18.69 -29.54
C VAL A 68 -18.09 20.17 -29.27
N ALA A 69 -16.92 20.60 -28.78
CA ALA A 69 -16.65 22.01 -28.52
C ALA A 69 -16.64 22.86 -29.80
N PHE A 70 -16.13 22.31 -30.91
CA PHE A 70 -16.20 22.92 -32.22
C PHE A 70 -17.64 23.07 -32.71
N LEU A 71 -18.46 22.02 -32.58
CA LEU A 71 -19.87 22.06 -32.99
C LEU A 71 -20.66 23.11 -32.18
N ILE A 72 -20.42 23.18 -30.87
CA ILE A 72 -21.01 24.22 -30.01
C ILE A 72 -20.53 25.61 -30.43
N GLY A 73 -19.23 25.79 -30.67
CA GLY A 73 -18.68 27.07 -31.13
C GLY A 73 -19.22 27.48 -32.50
N PHE A 74 -19.39 26.53 -33.42
CA PHE A 74 -19.96 26.76 -34.75
C PHE A 74 -21.42 27.22 -34.66
N LEU A 75 -22.22 26.61 -33.78
CA LEU A 75 -23.63 26.97 -33.56
C LEU A 75 -23.79 28.38 -32.94
N LEU A 76 -22.77 28.87 -32.24
CA LEU A 76 -22.71 30.21 -31.64
C LEU A 76 -21.98 31.23 -32.54
N GLU A 77 -21.73 30.89 -33.80
CA GLU A 77 -20.96 31.70 -34.78
C GLU A 77 -19.54 32.08 -34.31
N ASN A 78 -19.04 31.42 -33.25
CA ASN A 78 -17.77 31.70 -32.60
C ASN A 78 -16.94 30.42 -32.44
N TRP A 79 -16.70 29.76 -33.58
CA TRP A 79 -15.97 28.48 -33.67
C TRP A 79 -14.53 28.58 -33.10
N VAL A 80 -13.89 29.74 -33.21
CA VAL A 80 -12.55 30.00 -32.67
C VAL A 80 -12.55 29.87 -31.15
N THR A 81 -13.52 30.47 -30.46
CA THR A 81 -13.64 30.36 -29.00
C THR A 81 -13.97 28.92 -28.58
N GLY A 82 -14.82 28.23 -29.36
CA GLY A 82 -15.12 26.81 -29.17
C GLY A 82 -13.86 25.94 -29.21
N LEU A 83 -12.95 26.17 -30.15
CA LEU A 83 -11.67 25.44 -30.24
C LEU A 83 -10.69 25.80 -29.13
N ILE A 84 -10.57 27.09 -28.77
CA ILE A 84 -9.69 27.56 -27.69
C ILE A 84 -10.05 26.89 -26.36
N ILE A 85 -11.32 26.66 -26.09
CA ILE A 85 -11.79 25.96 -24.88
C ILE A 85 -11.75 24.45 -25.08
N GLY A 86 -12.14 23.97 -26.27
CA GLY A 86 -12.23 22.56 -26.61
C GLY A 86 -10.91 21.81 -26.56
N ILE A 87 -9.81 22.42 -27.02
CA ILE A 87 -8.49 21.79 -27.04
C ILE A 87 -7.99 21.51 -25.61
N PRO A 88 -7.94 22.47 -24.67
CA PRO A 88 -7.63 22.20 -23.26
C PRO A 88 -8.54 21.17 -22.61
N LEU A 89 -9.86 21.22 -22.87
CA LEU A 89 -10.81 20.24 -22.33
C LEU A 89 -10.57 18.84 -22.89
N GLY A 90 -10.25 18.72 -24.18
CA GLY A 90 -9.88 17.45 -24.81
C GLY A 90 -8.59 16.88 -24.21
N LEU A 91 -7.58 17.72 -23.97
CA LEU A 91 -6.34 17.31 -23.30
C LEU A 91 -6.62 16.83 -21.87
N LEU A 92 -7.47 17.54 -21.13
CA LEU A 92 -7.90 17.11 -19.78
C LEU A 92 -8.63 15.77 -19.82
N ALA A 93 -9.51 15.55 -20.79
CA ALA A 93 -10.19 14.27 -20.97
C ALA A 93 -9.21 13.12 -21.25
N ALA A 94 -8.21 13.34 -22.11
CA ALA A 94 -7.17 12.36 -22.39
C ALA A 94 -6.33 12.05 -21.14
N VAL A 95 -5.91 13.06 -20.38
CA VAL A 95 -5.17 12.88 -19.11
C VAL A 95 -6.01 12.15 -18.07
N PHE A 96 -7.31 12.46 -17.97
CA PHE A 96 -8.23 11.78 -17.07
C PHE A 96 -8.35 10.29 -17.39
N ILE A 97 -8.50 9.94 -18.67
CA ILE A 97 -8.53 8.54 -19.13
C ILE A 97 -7.21 7.85 -18.81
N LEU A 98 -6.07 8.51 -19.09
CA LEU A 98 -4.76 7.98 -18.76
C LEU A 98 -4.64 7.67 -17.26
N SER A 99 -5.07 8.59 -16.39
CA SER A 99 -5.04 8.41 -14.93
C SER A 99 -5.85 7.19 -14.49
N ARG A 100 -7.08 7.04 -15.01
CA ARG A 100 -7.95 5.89 -14.70
C ARG A 100 -7.34 4.57 -15.16
N ARG A 101 -6.70 4.56 -16.32
CA ARG A 101 -6.10 3.35 -16.90
C ARG A 101 -4.78 2.99 -16.23
N ALA A 102 -3.99 4.00 -15.86
CA ALA A 102 -2.77 3.85 -15.08
C ALA A 102 -3.06 3.22 -13.71
N GLU A 103 -4.11 3.67 -13.02
CA GLU A 103 -4.55 3.08 -11.74
C GLU A 103 -4.86 1.59 -11.90
N LYS A 104 -5.67 1.23 -12.90
CA LYS A 104 -5.99 -0.18 -13.20
C LYS A 104 -4.74 -0.99 -13.53
N ALA A 105 -3.81 -0.43 -14.30
CA ALA A 105 -2.56 -1.09 -14.66
C ALA A 105 -1.64 -1.31 -13.44
N ALA A 106 -1.54 -0.32 -12.55
CA ALA A 106 -0.76 -0.43 -11.32
C ALA A 106 -1.30 -1.53 -10.42
N PHE A 107 -2.62 -1.60 -10.23
CA PHE A 107 -3.25 -2.68 -9.46
C PHE A 107 -3.04 -4.05 -10.09
N ALA A 108 -3.17 -4.16 -11.42
CA ALA A 108 -2.95 -5.44 -12.12
C ALA A 108 -1.51 -5.97 -11.95
N GLN A 109 -0.51 -5.10 -11.77
CA GLN A 109 0.88 -5.50 -11.54
C GLN A 109 1.12 -6.03 -10.12
N ILE A 110 0.39 -5.53 -9.13
CA ILE A 110 0.54 -5.95 -7.73
C ILE A 110 -0.39 -7.09 -7.34
N GLU A 111 -1.47 -7.36 -8.08
CA GLU A 111 -2.51 -8.34 -7.71
C GLU A 111 -2.03 -9.76 -7.40
N ASN A 112 -0.88 -10.20 -7.93
CA ASN A 112 -0.31 -11.53 -7.67
C ASN A 112 0.84 -11.53 -6.65
N GLN A 113 1.13 -10.39 -6.03
CA GLN A 113 2.18 -10.26 -5.03
C GLN A 113 1.59 -10.37 -3.62
N PRO A 114 2.25 -11.09 -2.70
CA PRO A 114 1.84 -11.10 -1.29
C PRO A 114 1.80 -9.68 -0.72
N GLY A 115 0.70 -9.34 -0.05
CA GLY A 115 0.45 -8.02 0.54
C GLY A 115 -0.21 -7.00 -0.40
N ALA A 116 -0.64 -7.41 -1.60
CA ALA A 116 -1.32 -6.52 -2.55
C ALA A 116 -2.60 -5.90 -1.99
N SER A 117 -3.32 -6.63 -1.14
CA SER A 117 -4.55 -6.13 -0.51
C SER A 117 -4.26 -5.02 0.48
N GLY A 118 -3.16 -5.12 1.24
CA GLY A 118 -2.68 -4.06 2.11
C GLY A 118 -2.26 -2.81 1.34
N ALA A 119 -1.53 -2.99 0.22
CA ALA A 119 -1.17 -1.87 -0.66
C ALA A 119 -2.41 -1.17 -1.25
N ALA A 120 -3.45 -1.94 -1.60
CA ALA A 120 -4.71 -1.38 -2.05
C ALA A 120 -5.43 -0.59 -0.94
N LEU A 121 -5.31 -1.02 0.32
CA LEU A 121 -5.86 -0.27 1.44
C LEU A 121 -5.19 1.11 1.62
N GLY A 122 -3.92 1.24 1.27
CA GLY A 122 -3.20 2.52 1.27
C GLY A 122 -3.80 3.58 0.32
N THR A 123 -4.61 3.16 -0.67
CA THR A 123 -5.29 4.09 -1.59
C THR A 123 -6.61 4.64 -1.05
N LEU A 124 -7.06 4.19 0.13
CA LEU A 124 -8.29 4.70 0.72
C LEU A 124 -8.19 6.19 1.06
N ARG A 125 -9.33 6.86 0.93
CA ARG A 125 -9.44 8.30 1.20
C ARG A 125 -9.30 8.60 2.70
N ARG A 126 -9.13 9.89 3.01
CA ARG A 126 -9.12 10.40 4.39
C ARG A 126 -10.36 9.94 5.17
N GLY A 127 -10.14 9.55 6.42
CA GLY A 127 -11.20 9.09 7.34
C GLY A 127 -11.23 7.58 7.55
N TRP A 128 -10.37 6.84 6.84
CA TRP A 128 -10.04 5.46 7.14
C TRP A 128 -8.76 5.38 7.97
N VAL A 129 -8.71 4.43 8.89
CA VAL A 129 -7.51 4.03 9.63
C VAL A 129 -7.13 2.65 9.12
N THR A 130 -6.05 2.57 8.35
CA THR A 130 -5.53 1.33 7.78
C THR A 130 -4.28 0.91 8.54
N GLN A 131 -4.05 -0.39 8.62
CA GLN A 131 -2.80 -0.95 9.13
C GLN A 131 -2.02 -1.51 7.94
N ASP A 132 -0.76 -1.09 7.79
CA ASP A 132 0.11 -1.58 6.70
C ASP A 132 0.49 -3.05 6.90
N GLN A 133 0.49 -3.50 8.15
CA GLN A 133 0.74 -4.89 8.51
C GLN A 133 -0.57 -5.69 8.52
N PRO A 134 -0.54 -6.94 8.03
CA PRO A 134 -1.68 -7.84 8.14
C PRO A 134 -1.95 -8.17 9.61
N VAL A 135 -3.23 -8.25 9.97
CA VAL A 135 -3.68 -8.59 11.33
C VAL A 135 -3.48 -10.07 11.62
N ALA A 136 -3.60 -10.90 10.59
CA ALA A 136 -3.32 -12.33 10.64
C ALA A 136 -2.70 -12.78 9.32
N VAL A 137 -1.74 -13.70 9.39
CA VAL A 137 -1.06 -14.30 8.24
C VAL A 137 -0.94 -15.79 8.48
N ASN A 138 -1.17 -16.60 7.45
CA ASN A 138 -0.83 -18.01 7.47
C ASN A 138 0.65 -18.18 7.05
N PRO A 139 1.54 -18.64 7.95
CA PRO A 139 2.99 -18.72 7.66
C PRO A 139 3.35 -19.67 6.52
N ARG A 140 2.50 -20.66 6.22
CA ARG A 140 2.78 -21.67 5.18
C ARG A 140 2.31 -21.22 3.79
N THR A 141 1.13 -20.62 3.73
CA THR A 141 0.47 -20.29 2.46
C THR A 141 0.57 -18.82 2.09
N GLN A 142 1.12 -17.99 2.99
CA GLN A 142 1.25 -16.53 2.84
C GLN A 142 -0.09 -15.80 2.65
N ASP A 143 -1.21 -16.46 2.95
CA ASP A 143 -2.51 -15.79 2.96
C ASP A 143 -2.55 -14.80 4.11
N ALA A 144 -3.13 -13.63 3.86
CA ALA A 144 -3.12 -12.53 4.81
C ALA A 144 -4.51 -11.93 4.97
N VAL A 145 -4.81 -11.42 6.16
CA VAL A 145 -5.99 -10.59 6.40
C VAL A 145 -5.53 -9.22 6.86
N PHE A 146 -5.93 -8.22 6.08
CA PHE A 146 -5.73 -6.82 6.39
C PHE A 146 -6.99 -6.23 7.00
N MET A 147 -6.82 -5.14 7.74
CA MET A 147 -7.91 -4.48 8.42
C MET A 147 -7.88 -2.99 8.13
N ALA A 148 -9.07 -2.46 7.84
CA ALA A 148 -9.31 -1.04 7.73
C ALA A 148 -10.51 -0.66 8.61
N ILE A 149 -10.38 0.45 9.33
CA ILE A 149 -11.42 0.96 10.20
C ILE A 149 -11.93 2.25 9.57
N GLY A 150 -13.24 2.36 9.39
CA GLY A 150 -13.84 3.55 8.80
C GLY A 150 -15.22 3.80 9.38
N ARG A 151 -15.92 4.77 8.79
CA ARG A 151 -17.32 5.08 9.16
C ARG A 151 -18.26 3.86 9.06
N PRO A 152 -18.05 2.89 8.16
CA PRO A 152 -18.86 1.68 8.16
C PRO A 152 -18.59 0.69 9.30
N GLY A 153 -17.59 0.95 10.15
CA GLY A 153 -17.14 -0.02 11.15
C GLY A 153 -15.78 -0.59 10.79
N VAL A 154 -15.58 -1.87 11.09
CA VAL A 154 -14.33 -2.59 10.78
C VAL A 154 -14.51 -3.40 9.51
N VAL A 155 -13.59 -3.25 8.56
CA VAL A 155 -13.58 -4.03 7.32
C VAL A 155 -12.33 -4.90 7.31
N LEU A 156 -12.54 -6.20 7.30
CA LEU A 156 -11.51 -7.21 7.08
C LEU A 156 -11.40 -7.47 5.58
N VAL A 157 -10.19 -7.37 5.04
CA VAL A 157 -9.89 -7.69 3.65
C VAL A 157 -8.95 -8.88 3.61
N SER A 158 -9.42 -10.02 3.11
CA SER A 158 -8.60 -11.22 2.99
C SER A 158 -7.91 -11.30 1.64
N GLU A 159 -6.67 -11.77 1.66
CA GLU A 159 -5.84 -12.03 0.50
C GLU A 159 -5.59 -13.54 0.38
N GLY A 160 -6.04 -14.12 -0.72
CA GLY A 160 -5.90 -15.54 -1.02
C GLY A 160 -7.22 -16.20 -1.43
N PRO A 161 -7.21 -17.50 -1.78
CA PRO A 161 -8.41 -18.21 -2.18
C PRO A 161 -9.42 -18.33 -1.03
N THR A 162 -10.71 -18.07 -1.32
CA THR A 162 -11.84 -18.05 -0.35
C THR A 162 -11.83 -19.20 0.65
N HIS A 163 -11.69 -20.45 0.17
CA HIS A 163 -11.72 -21.65 1.02
C HIS A 163 -10.60 -21.68 2.08
N ARG A 164 -9.46 -21.02 1.79
CA ARG A 164 -8.24 -21.07 2.59
C ARG A 164 -8.17 -19.92 3.60
N VAL A 165 -8.67 -18.76 3.20
CA VAL A 165 -8.71 -17.55 4.04
C VAL A 165 -9.86 -17.56 5.04
N LYS A 166 -10.96 -18.28 4.75
CA LYS A 166 -12.16 -18.30 5.59
C LYS A 166 -11.89 -18.62 7.07
N PRO A 167 -11.11 -19.65 7.46
CA PRO A 167 -10.80 -19.91 8.86
C PRO A 167 -10.05 -18.75 9.54
N LEU A 168 -9.15 -18.08 8.79
CA LEU A 168 -8.33 -16.98 9.28
C LEU A 168 -9.15 -15.70 9.47
N VAL A 169 -10.07 -15.44 8.53
CA VAL A 169 -11.07 -14.36 8.63
C VAL A 169 -12.04 -14.60 9.79
N ASP A 170 -12.58 -15.82 9.91
CA ASP A 170 -13.56 -16.15 10.95
C ASP A 170 -12.96 -16.05 12.35
N ALA A 171 -11.69 -16.45 12.52
CA ALA A 171 -10.94 -16.27 13.76
C ALA A 171 -10.82 -14.79 14.14
N GLU A 172 -10.45 -13.92 13.19
CA GLU A 172 -10.31 -12.49 13.45
C GLU A 172 -11.66 -11.81 13.65
N ARG A 173 -12.70 -12.21 12.92
CA ARG A 173 -14.08 -11.74 13.12
C ARG A 173 -14.58 -12.06 14.52
N LYS A 174 -14.39 -13.29 15.01
CA LYS A 174 -14.78 -13.69 16.38
C LYS A 174 -13.98 -12.93 17.44
N ARG A 175 -12.70 -12.65 17.19
CA ARG A 175 -11.87 -11.84 18.09
C ARG A 175 -12.39 -10.40 18.15
N LEU A 176 -12.60 -9.77 17.01
CA LEU A 176 -13.10 -8.40 16.92
C LEU A 176 -14.50 -8.27 17.50
N ALA A 177 -15.40 -9.24 17.29
CA ALA A 177 -16.74 -9.24 17.86
C ALA A 177 -16.74 -9.23 19.40
N ARG A 178 -15.76 -9.88 20.03
CA ARG A 178 -15.57 -9.84 21.50
C ARG A 178 -15.08 -8.47 21.99
N ILE A 179 -14.27 -7.77 21.19
CA ILE A 179 -13.69 -6.47 21.54
C ILE A 179 -14.68 -5.32 21.24
N LEU A 180 -15.51 -5.49 20.21
CA LEU A 180 -16.38 -4.48 19.62
C LEU A 180 -17.80 -5.02 19.43
N PRO A 181 -18.59 -5.20 20.51
CA PRO A 181 -19.93 -5.76 20.41
C PRO A 181 -20.93 -4.90 19.61
N ASN A 182 -20.72 -3.57 19.56
CA ASN A 182 -21.63 -2.61 18.93
C ASN A 182 -21.09 -2.05 17.59
N VAL A 183 -20.14 -2.73 16.95
CA VAL A 183 -19.54 -2.28 15.67
C VAL A 183 -19.70 -3.36 14.62
N THR A 184 -20.23 -2.99 13.46
CA THR A 184 -20.35 -3.91 12.33
C THR A 184 -18.97 -4.30 11.79
N ILE A 185 -18.78 -5.60 11.57
CA ILE A 185 -17.58 -6.18 11.00
C ILE A 185 -17.92 -6.71 9.61
N HIS A 186 -17.43 -6.03 8.59
CA HIS A 186 -17.55 -6.44 7.20
C HIS A 186 -16.36 -7.30 6.79
N VAL A 187 -16.61 -8.29 5.94
CA VAL A 187 -15.58 -9.13 5.33
C VAL A 187 -15.64 -8.92 3.83
N LEU A 188 -14.50 -8.61 3.23
CA LEU A 188 -14.32 -8.54 1.79
C LEU A 188 -13.18 -9.47 1.40
N GLU A 189 -13.44 -10.34 0.44
CA GLU A 189 -12.41 -11.22 -0.10
C GLU A 189 -11.80 -10.54 -1.32
N SER A 190 -10.48 -10.31 -1.31
CA SER A 190 -9.81 -9.71 -2.46
C SER A 190 -9.41 -10.77 -3.48
N GLY A 191 -9.50 -10.42 -4.76
CA GLY A 191 -9.07 -11.27 -5.86
C GLY A 191 -10.00 -11.20 -7.07
N ARG A 192 -9.85 -12.16 -7.97
CA ARG A 192 -10.62 -12.25 -9.23
C ARG A 192 -11.55 -13.48 -9.29
N GLY A 193 -11.62 -14.27 -8.23
CA GLY A 193 -12.54 -15.40 -8.13
C GLY A 193 -14.00 -14.97 -8.01
N GLU A 194 -14.90 -15.95 -8.07
CA GLU A 194 -16.33 -15.72 -7.81
C GLU A 194 -16.54 -15.20 -6.38
N GLY A 195 -17.35 -14.15 -6.23
CA GLY A 195 -17.58 -13.49 -4.93
C GLY A 195 -16.43 -12.61 -4.43
N GLN A 196 -15.27 -12.61 -5.10
CA GLN A 196 -14.12 -11.78 -4.72
C GLN A 196 -14.18 -10.39 -5.37
N VAL A 197 -13.60 -9.41 -4.68
CA VAL A 197 -13.51 -8.02 -5.12
C VAL A 197 -12.11 -7.75 -5.69
N PRO A 198 -12.01 -7.35 -6.98
CA PRO A 198 -10.73 -6.95 -7.56
C PRO A 198 -10.10 -5.75 -6.82
N LEU A 199 -8.77 -5.69 -6.73
CA LEU A 199 -8.06 -4.69 -5.93
C LEU A 199 -8.40 -3.25 -6.35
N ASN A 200 -8.49 -3.00 -7.65
CA ASN A 200 -8.90 -1.70 -8.20
C ASN A 200 -10.33 -1.26 -7.83
N LYS A 201 -11.19 -2.19 -7.39
CA LYS A 201 -12.57 -1.93 -6.97
C LYS A 201 -12.73 -1.95 -5.45
N LEU A 202 -11.71 -2.34 -4.69
CA LEU A 202 -11.79 -2.50 -3.24
C LEU A 202 -12.19 -1.19 -2.55
N ALA A 203 -11.47 -0.09 -2.80
CA ALA A 203 -11.75 1.22 -2.22
C ALA A 203 -13.17 1.73 -2.55
N LYS A 204 -13.65 1.48 -3.78
CA LYS A 204 -15.01 1.84 -4.20
C LYS A 204 -16.07 1.01 -3.46
N THR A 205 -15.82 -0.28 -3.27
CA THR A 205 -16.75 -1.20 -2.59
C THR A 205 -16.84 -0.86 -1.11
N MET A 206 -15.71 -0.65 -0.45
CA MET A 206 -15.66 -0.21 0.95
C MET A 206 -16.35 1.15 1.16
N GLY A 207 -16.21 2.07 0.20
CA GLY A 207 -16.85 3.38 0.25
C GLY A 207 -18.38 3.36 0.11
N LYS A 208 -18.96 2.26 -0.39
CA LYS A 208 -20.41 2.05 -0.54
C LYS A 208 -21.08 1.45 0.70
N LEU A 209 -20.30 0.94 1.65
CA LEU A 209 -20.84 0.34 2.88
C LEU A 209 -21.58 1.41 3.71
N ASN A 210 -22.59 0.97 4.45
CA ASN A 210 -23.44 1.84 5.27
C ASN A 210 -22.61 2.48 6.38
N LYS A 211 -22.76 3.79 6.59
CA LYS A 211 -21.97 4.56 7.55
C LYS A 211 -22.65 4.56 8.90
N GLU A 212 -22.23 3.68 9.79
CA GLU A 212 -22.81 3.53 11.13
C GLU A 212 -22.06 4.36 12.18
N LEU A 213 -20.77 4.61 11.97
CA LEU A 213 -19.90 5.32 12.91
C LEU A 213 -19.64 6.77 12.48
N THR A 214 -19.54 7.61 13.50
CA THR A 214 -18.99 8.97 13.44
C THR A 214 -17.46 8.94 13.41
N LYS A 215 -16.85 10.05 13.00
CA LYS A 215 -15.38 10.16 12.92
C LYS A 215 -14.69 10.02 14.30
N ILE A 216 -15.36 10.44 15.36
CA ILE A 216 -14.84 10.33 16.73
C ILE A 216 -14.87 8.86 17.18
N GLU A 217 -15.96 8.15 16.90
CA GLU A 217 -16.09 6.71 17.18
C GLU A 217 -15.08 5.89 16.41
N VAL A 218 -14.78 6.21 15.14
CA VAL A 218 -13.71 5.54 14.37
C VAL A 218 -12.37 5.60 15.11
N ASN A 219 -12.02 6.77 15.65
CA ASN A 219 -10.77 6.91 16.42
C ASN A 219 -10.83 6.14 17.74
N ALA A 220 -11.98 6.09 18.41
CA ALA A 220 -12.17 5.33 19.63
C ALA A 220 -12.04 3.81 19.37
N VAL A 221 -12.64 3.31 18.30
CA VAL A 221 -12.53 1.91 17.84
C VAL A 221 -11.07 1.57 17.53
N SER A 222 -10.37 2.41 16.77
CA SER A 222 -8.95 2.22 16.47
C SER A 222 -8.10 2.15 17.74
N LYS A 223 -8.30 3.08 18.69
CA LYS A 223 -7.58 3.07 19.97
C LYS A 223 -7.87 1.80 20.78
N ARG A 224 -9.14 1.35 20.84
CA ARG A 224 -9.52 0.14 21.57
C ARG A 224 -8.84 -1.10 21.00
N ILE A 225 -8.88 -1.26 19.67
CA ILE A 225 -8.20 -2.38 18.99
C ILE A 225 -6.70 -2.34 19.29
N ASN A 226 -6.06 -1.17 19.20
CA ASN A 226 -4.62 -1.03 19.46
C ASN A 226 -4.26 -1.30 20.92
N SER A 227 -5.09 -0.89 21.88
CA SER A 227 -4.85 -1.14 23.32
C SER A 227 -5.01 -2.61 23.71
N LEU A 228 -5.88 -3.33 22.99
CA LEU A 228 -6.11 -4.77 23.15
C LEU A 228 -5.33 -5.58 22.10
N GLY A 229 -4.42 -4.92 21.40
CA GLY A 229 -3.68 -5.43 20.26
C GLY A 229 -2.86 -6.66 20.63
N ASN A 230 -2.58 -7.47 19.60
CA ASN A 230 -1.85 -8.72 19.73
C ASN A 230 -0.47 -8.40 20.31
N ARG A 231 -0.21 -8.78 21.57
CA ARG A 231 1.16 -8.98 22.01
C ARG A 231 1.64 -10.17 21.18
N LEU A 232 2.28 -9.92 20.04
CA LEU A 232 3.13 -10.95 19.44
C LEU A 232 3.95 -11.51 20.60
N PRO A 233 4.00 -12.83 20.82
CA PRO A 233 4.92 -13.39 21.78
C PRO A 233 6.30 -13.06 21.23
N ILE A 234 6.83 -11.90 21.64
CA ILE A 234 8.23 -11.54 21.47
C ILE A 234 8.94 -12.75 22.07
N PRO A 235 9.70 -13.53 21.28
CA PRO A 235 10.45 -14.65 21.82
C PRO A 235 11.27 -14.06 22.95
N LYS A 236 10.94 -14.44 24.19
CA LYS A 236 11.74 -14.00 25.34
C LYS A 236 13.12 -14.52 25.03
N GLY A 237 14.07 -13.62 24.79
CA GLY A 237 15.45 -13.99 24.51
C GLY A 237 15.85 -15.02 25.55
N ILE A 238 16.08 -16.25 25.09
CA ILE A 238 16.68 -17.29 25.91
C ILE A 238 18.07 -16.76 26.23
N ASP A 239 18.23 -16.23 27.44
CA ASP A 239 19.53 -15.83 27.96
C ASP A 239 20.42 -17.08 27.95
N PRO A 240 21.43 -17.15 27.07
CA PRO A 240 22.28 -18.34 26.93
C PRO A 240 22.99 -18.68 28.24
N TYR A 241 23.17 -17.70 29.13
CA TYR A 241 23.80 -17.87 30.43
C TYR A 241 22.85 -18.35 31.53
N LYS A 242 21.55 -18.52 31.26
CA LYS A 242 20.54 -19.05 32.19
C LYS A 242 19.91 -20.37 31.76
N ALA A 243 20.42 -21.01 30.70
CA ALA A 243 20.04 -22.38 30.36
C ALA A 243 20.47 -23.35 31.48
N ARG A 244 19.61 -23.57 32.47
CA ARG A 244 19.84 -24.57 33.51
C ARG A 244 19.68 -25.96 32.87
N PRO A 245 20.72 -26.80 32.85
CA PRO A 245 20.57 -28.17 32.43
C PRO A 245 19.57 -28.87 33.35
N ASP A 246 18.54 -29.50 32.78
CA ASP A 246 17.61 -30.32 33.55
C ASP A 246 18.37 -31.54 34.07
N ARG A 247 18.72 -31.51 35.37
CA ARG A 247 19.43 -32.60 36.06
C ARG A 247 18.68 -33.92 36.01
N LYS A 248 17.38 -33.90 35.69
CA LYS A 248 16.53 -35.09 35.57
C LYS A 248 16.74 -35.82 34.24
N ALA A 249 17.21 -35.14 33.20
CA ALA A 249 17.57 -35.74 31.91
C ALA A 249 19.01 -36.30 31.87
N ALA A 250 19.86 -35.92 32.82
CA ALA A 250 21.25 -36.36 32.92
C ALA A 250 21.45 -37.68 33.68
N ARG A 251 20.42 -38.19 34.35
CA ARG A 251 20.43 -39.57 34.88
C ARG A 251 19.72 -40.47 33.88
N GLY A 252 20.53 -41.16 33.09
CA GLY A 252 20.09 -42.26 32.25
C GLY A 252 19.32 -43.31 33.07
N ARG A 253 18.47 -44.04 32.35
CA ARG A 253 17.75 -45.23 32.82
C ARG A 253 18.67 -46.23 33.49
#